data_AF-A0A970PQW1-F1
#
_entry.id   AF-A0A970PQW1-F1
#
_cell.length_a   1.000
_cell.length_b   1.000
_cell.length_c   1.000
_cell.angle_alpha   90.00
_cell.angle_beta   90.00
_cell.angle_gamma   90.00
#
_symmetry.space_group_name_H-M   'P 1'
#
loop_
_entity.id
_entity.type
_entity.pdbx_description
1 polymer ?
#
loop_
_entity_poly.entity_id
_entity_poly.type
_entity_poly.pdbx_seq_one_letter_code
_entity_poly.pdbx_strand_id
1 'polypeptide(L)'
;MTPIDFDRRFSHWLRGFLEENQDSFTDVNQVEQLMPQLYDRFVTTPADWLSGQAPEHYFDGQSPEDLVAWISRYELEEVPVPELLLDAIIQEGNRARDALITLMADPSAPLAPRMTAVNLLREMALPPPTDIYITWQISRELKDELADCALEALEAAGEQALPGMLEALPQAGDAGQEALLSVLSRYPGLEGVYEALIKLFDLAPSRTPSLAAYLGRLGDERALPMLIARAKDPNIDYLDYIELRSAIESLGGEAPEREFGEDPGYEALRNTE
;
A
#
# COMPACT_ATOMS: atom_id res chain seq x y z
N MET A 1 20.40 -25.60 3.22
CA MET A 1 20.58 -24.18 3.62
C MET A 1 19.69 -23.92 4.83
N THR A 2 20.02 -22.91 5.64
CA THR A 2 19.26 -22.47 6.84
C THR A 2 19.16 -20.95 6.85
N PRO A 3 18.20 -20.31 7.51
CA PRO A 3 18.21 -18.86 7.66
C PRO A 3 19.50 -18.36 8.31
N ILE A 4 20.06 -17.29 7.76
CA ILE A 4 21.25 -16.61 8.27
C ILE A 4 20.91 -15.15 8.48
N ASP A 5 21.12 -14.67 9.71
CA ASP A 5 21.05 -13.26 10.07
C ASP A 5 22.29 -12.53 9.50
N PHE A 6 22.18 -12.07 8.25
CA PHE A 6 23.27 -11.39 7.56
C PHE A 6 23.60 -10.03 8.19
N ASP A 7 22.63 -9.36 8.82
CA ASP A 7 22.85 -8.08 9.51
C ASP A 7 23.74 -8.25 10.74
N ARG A 8 23.50 -9.32 11.50
CA ARG A 8 24.36 -9.68 12.63
C ARG A 8 25.74 -10.14 12.16
N ARG A 9 25.83 -10.86 11.04
CA ARG A 9 27.12 -11.25 10.44
C ARG A 9 27.91 -10.03 9.97
N PHE A 10 27.24 -9.09 9.32
CA PHE A 10 27.83 -7.84 8.88
C PHE A 10 28.29 -7.00 10.07
N SER A 11 27.46 -6.87 11.11
CA SER A 11 27.81 -6.14 12.34
C SER A 11 29.06 -6.70 13.03
N HIS A 12 29.19 -8.04 13.07
CA HIS A 12 30.37 -8.70 13.62
C HIS A 12 31.61 -8.46 12.74
N TRP A 13 31.46 -8.61 11.43
CA TRP A 13 32.53 -8.36 10.46
C TRP A 13 33.02 -6.91 10.51
N LEU A 14 32.08 -5.95 10.57
CA LEU A 14 32.35 -4.52 10.64
C LEU A 14 33.14 -4.16 11.90
N ARG A 15 32.81 -4.76 13.05
CA ARG A 15 33.56 -4.55 14.29
C ARG A 15 35.02 -4.99 14.13
N GLY A 16 35.27 -6.18 13.60
CA GLY A 16 36.63 -6.67 13.35
C GLY A 16 37.39 -5.77 12.36
N PHE A 17 36.73 -5.35 11.29
CA PHE A 17 37.30 -4.40 10.33
C PHE A 17 37.70 -3.08 11.00
N LEU A 18 36.85 -2.51 11.85
CA LEU A 18 37.15 -1.26 12.55
C LEU A 18 38.28 -1.42 13.57
N GLU A 19 38.37 -2.55 14.27
CA GLU A 19 39.47 -2.85 15.20
C GLU A 19 40.82 -2.94 14.46
N GLU A 20 40.85 -3.59 13.30
CA GLU A 20 42.06 -3.70 12.46
C GLU A 20 42.48 -2.38 11.80
N ASN A 21 41.52 -1.47 11.57
CA ASN A 21 41.72 -0.21 10.86
C ASN A 21 41.54 1.02 11.77
N GLN A 22 41.65 0.86 13.09
CA GLN A 22 41.39 1.90 14.09
C GLN A 22 42.23 3.19 13.86
N ASP A 23 43.44 3.06 13.33
CA ASP A 23 44.34 4.19 13.06
C ASP A 23 43.94 4.99 11.80
N SER A 24 43.05 4.43 10.96
CA SER A 24 42.61 5.04 9.70
C SER A 24 41.32 5.84 9.84
N PHE A 25 40.58 5.69 10.94
CA PHE A 25 39.28 6.34 11.16
C PHE A 25 39.34 7.25 12.39
N THR A 26 39.28 8.56 12.15
CA THR A 26 39.26 9.56 13.23
C THR A 26 37.87 10.12 13.51
N ASP A 27 36.90 9.87 12.63
CA ASP A 27 35.53 10.40 12.70
C ASP A 27 34.52 9.33 12.28
N VAL A 28 33.40 9.24 13.01
CA VAL A 28 32.27 8.35 12.72
C VAL A 28 31.66 8.65 11.35
N ASN A 29 31.63 9.93 10.94
CA ASN A 29 31.10 10.30 9.63
C ASN A 29 31.87 9.68 8.46
N GLN A 30 33.18 9.40 8.63
CA GLN A 30 33.97 8.73 7.60
C GLN A 30 33.54 7.28 7.43
N VAL A 31 33.24 6.60 8.54
CA VAL A 31 32.74 5.22 8.51
C VAL A 31 31.36 5.17 7.85
N GLU A 32 30.46 6.08 8.23
CA GLU A 32 29.12 6.20 7.63
C GLU A 32 29.18 6.37 6.10
N GLN A 33 30.09 7.20 5.60
CA GLN A 33 30.28 7.41 4.15
C GLN A 33 30.79 6.15 3.43
N LEU A 34 31.54 5.29 4.12
CA LEU A 34 32.09 4.06 3.56
C LEU A 34 31.14 2.85 3.72
N MET A 35 30.06 2.98 4.48
CA MET A 35 29.13 1.87 4.78
C MET A 35 28.70 1.07 3.53
N PRO A 36 28.30 1.69 2.41
CA PRO A 36 27.93 0.94 1.21
C PRO A 36 29.07 0.07 0.66
N GLN A 37 30.30 0.60 0.67
CA GLN A 37 31.50 -0.10 0.16
C GLN A 37 31.94 -1.20 1.13
N LEU A 38 31.77 -0.98 2.43
CA LEU A 38 32.04 -1.98 3.45
C LEU A 38 31.04 -3.13 3.37
N TYR A 39 29.76 -2.84 3.11
CA TYR A 39 28.76 -3.86 2.87
C TYR A 39 29.04 -4.66 1.59
N ASP A 40 29.34 -3.98 0.48
CA ASP A 40 29.75 -4.62 -0.78
C ASP A 40 30.95 -5.55 -0.59
N ARG A 41 31.98 -5.09 0.12
CA ARG A 41 33.14 -5.91 0.48
C ARG A 41 32.73 -7.12 1.34
N PHE A 42 31.85 -6.94 2.31
CA PHE A 42 31.38 -8.03 3.15
C PHE A 42 30.67 -9.11 2.33
N VAL A 43 29.76 -8.71 1.43
CA VAL A 43 28.95 -9.69 0.67
C VAL A 43 29.73 -10.41 -0.42
N THR A 44 30.81 -9.80 -0.94
CA THR A 44 31.69 -10.38 -1.96
C THR A 44 32.89 -11.15 -1.40
N THR A 45 33.17 -11.04 -0.09
CA THR A 45 34.32 -11.71 0.52
C THR A 45 33.96 -13.12 1.01
N PRO A 46 34.69 -14.17 0.60
CA PRO A 46 34.55 -15.52 1.16
C PRO A 46 34.59 -15.56 2.68
N ALA A 47 33.67 -16.30 3.28
CA ALA A 47 33.53 -16.39 4.73
C ALA A 47 33.69 -17.82 5.24
N ASP A 48 34.51 -18.02 6.28
CA ASP A 48 34.70 -19.33 6.90
C ASP A 48 33.40 -19.92 7.48
N TRP A 49 32.54 -19.04 8.04
CA TRP A 49 31.23 -19.44 8.56
C TRP A 49 30.24 -19.83 7.44
N LEU A 50 30.60 -19.59 6.19
CA LEU A 50 29.88 -20.01 4.99
C LEU A 50 30.73 -21.01 4.17
N SER A 51 31.62 -21.76 4.82
CA SER A 51 32.48 -22.78 4.20
C SER A 51 33.33 -22.26 3.03
N GLY A 52 33.77 -21.00 3.11
CA GLY A 52 34.58 -20.36 2.07
C GLY A 52 33.77 -19.80 0.89
N GLN A 53 32.44 -19.78 0.98
CA GLN A 53 31.58 -19.08 0.03
C GLN A 53 31.41 -17.61 0.44
N ALA A 54 31.23 -16.71 -0.52
CA ALA A 54 30.86 -15.33 -0.25
C ALA A 54 29.34 -15.21 -0.01
N PRO A 55 28.87 -14.33 0.89
CA PRO A 55 27.43 -14.15 1.18
C PRO A 55 26.54 -13.93 -0.05
N GLU A 56 27.00 -13.20 -1.06
CA GLU A 56 26.22 -12.92 -2.28
C GLU A 56 25.81 -14.19 -3.04
N HIS A 57 26.61 -15.25 -2.93
CA HIS A 57 26.36 -16.53 -3.60
C HIS A 57 25.50 -17.47 -2.76
N TYR A 58 25.04 -17.06 -1.57
CA TYR A 58 24.36 -17.95 -0.64
C TYR A 58 23.11 -18.61 -1.26
N PHE A 59 22.38 -17.87 -2.09
CA PHE A 59 21.14 -18.31 -2.73
C PHE A 59 21.34 -18.86 -4.16
N ASP A 60 22.58 -19.03 -4.61
CA ASP A 60 22.88 -19.53 -5.95
C ASP A 60 22.33 -20.94 -6.19
N GLY A 61 21.78 -21.17 -7.39
CA GLY A 61 21.27 -22.46 -7.81
C GLY A 61 19.93 -22.87 -7.20
N GLN A 62 19.30 -22.01 -6.40
CA GLN A 62 17.92 -22.19 -5.96
C GLN A 62 16.94 -21.98 -7.13
N SER A 63 15.80 -22.67 -7.08
CA SER A 63 14.69 -22.38 -8.00
C SER A 63 13.97 -21.09 -7.58
N PRO A 64 13.26 -20.38 -8.49
CA PRO A 64 12.45 -19.22 -8.13
C PRO A 64 11.42 -19.54 -7.02
N GLU A 65 10.83 -20.73 -7.05
CA GLU A 65 9.90 -21.20 -6.04
C GLU A 65 10.58 -21.38 -4.67
N ASP A 66 11.79 -21.95 -4.65
CA ASP A 66 12.56 -22.11 -3.43
C ASP A 66 12.99 -20.76 -2.85
N LEU A 67 13.41 -19.81 -3.70
CA LEU A 67 13.75 -18.44 -3.29
C LEU A 67 12.56 -17.76 -2.62
N VAL A 68 11.37 -17.79 -3.23
CA VAL A 68 10.17 -17.20 -2.62
C VAL A 68 9.79 -17.91 -1.32
N ALA A 69 9.93 -19.24 -1.26
CA ALA A 69 9.67 -20.01 -0.05
C ALA A 69 10.62 -19.65 1.11
N TRP A 70 11.82 -19.13 0.82
CA TRP A 70 12.73 -18.65 1.86
C TRP A 70 12.16 -17.47 2.64
N ILE A 71 11.36 -16.58 2.04
CA ILE A 71 10.75 -15.42 2.74
C ILE A 71 9.98 -15.92 3.98
N SER A 72 9.10 -16.89 3.80
CA SER A 72 8.31 -17.46 4.90
C SER A 72 9.15 -18.23 5.91
N ARG A 73 10.26 -18.86 5.49
CA ARG A 73 11.17 -19.56 6.40
C ARG A 73 11.91 -18.60 7.32
N TYR A 74 12.39 -17.49 6.78
CA TYR A 74 13.04 -16.44 7.56
C TYR A 74 12.09 -15.87 8.61
N GLU A 75 10.86 -15.53 8.21
CA GLU A 75 9.82 -15.06 9.13
C GLU A 75 9.52 -16.08 10.24
N LEU A 76 9.34 -17.36 9.89
CA LEU A 76 9.03 -18.42 10.84
C LEU A 76 10.15 -18.65 11.87
N GLU A 77 11.40 -18.48 11.47
CA GLU A 77 12.56 -18.61 12.36
C GLU A 77 12.90 -17.30 13.10
N GLU A 78 12.06 -16.26 12.97
CA GLU A 78 12.27 -14.93 13.56
C GLU A 78 13.63 -14.31 13.17
N VAL A 79 14.10 -14.60 11.95
CA VAL A 79 15.32 -14.03 11.38
C VAL A 79 14.93 -12.99 10.32
N PRO A 80 15.51 -11.77 10.34
CA PRO A 80 15.22 -10.77 9.31
C PRO A 80 15.44 -11.32 7.89
N VAL A 81 14.48 -11.09 7.01
CA VAL A 81 14.59 -11.46 5.59
C VAL A 81 15.71 -10.61 4.97
N PRO A 82 16.79 -11.23 4.45
CA PRO A 82 17.96 -10.46 4.02
C PRO A 82 17.75 -9.86 2.64
N GLU A 83 18.34 -8.67 2.41
CA GLU A 83 18.35 -8.01 1.08
C GLU A 83 18.89 -8.94 -0.01
N LEU A 84 19.92 -9.74 0.30
CA LEU A 84 20.48 -10.75 -0.62
C LEU A 84 19.43 -11.75 -1.16
N LEU A 85 18.41 -12.11 -0.36
CA LEU A 85 17.33 -12.97 -0.83
C LEU A 85 16.39 -12.20 -1.76
N LEU A 86 16.04 -10.96 -1.38
CA LEU A 86 15.14 -10.11 -2.15
C LEU A 86 15.77 -9.79 -3.52
N ASP A 87 17.05 -9.45 -3.56
CA ASP A 87 17.82 -9.21 -4.77
C ASP A 87 17.85 -10.46 -5.67
N ALA A 88 18.07 -11.64 -5.10
CA ALA A 88 18.04 -12.90 -5.85
C ALA A 88 16.65 -13.14 -6.49
N ILE A 89 15.57 -12.82 -5.79
CA ILE A 89 14.20 -12.92 -6.34
C ILE A 89 13.97 -11.87 -7.43
N ILE A 90 14.43 -10.64 -7.23
CA ILE A 90 14.32 -9.56 -8.22
C ILE A 90 15.05 -9.94 -9.52
N GLN A 91 16.23 -10.55 -9.42
CA GLN A 91 17.00 -11.01 -10.57
C GLN A 91 16.29 -12.12 -11.37
N GLU A 92 15.48 -12.96 -10.72
CA GLU A 92 14.65 -13.96 -11.40
C GLU A 92 13.50 -13.33 -12.20
N GLY A 93 13.05 -12.14 -11.82
CA GLY A 93 12.05 -11.37 -12.56
C GLY A 93 10.77 -12.17 -12.79
N ASN A 94 10.37 -12.29 -14.06
CA ASN A 94 9.14 -13.00 -14.44
C ASN A 94 9.14 -14.49 -14.03
N ARG A 95 10.30 -15.12 -13.82
CA ARG A 95 10.37 -16.53 -13.38
C ARG A 95 9.88 -16.72 -11.94
N ALA A 96 9.99 -15.71 -11.08
CA ALA A 96 9.51 -15.75 -9.71
C ALA A 96 8.03 -15.33 -9.57
N ARG A 97 7.43 -14.80 -10.63
CA ARG A 97 6.11 -14.15 -10.60
C ARG A 97 5.02 -15.06 -10.01
N ASP A 98 4.89 -16.27 -10.52
CA ASP A 98 3.79 -17.16 -10.10
C ASP A 98 3.97 -17.65 -8.66
N ALA A 99 5.22 -17.81 -8.22
CA ALA A 99 5.54 -18.13 -6.83
C ALA A 99 5.18 -16.97 -5.88
N LEU A 100 5.48 -15.72 -6.28
CA LEU A 100 5.09 -14.52 -5.50
C LEU A 100 3.58 -14.36 -5.43
N ILE A 101 2.87 -14.57 -6.54
CA ILE A 101 1.40 -14.56 -6.57
C ILE A 101 0.81 -15.63 -5.66
N THR A 102 1.41 -16.82 -5.66
CA THR A 102 0.99 -17.91 -4.77
C THR A 102 1.19 -17.52 -3.30
N LEU A 103 2.36 -16.97 -2.94
CA LEU A 103 2.67 -16.55 -1.58
C LEU A 103 1.72 -15.44 -1.09
N MET A 104 1.53 -14.37 -1.86
CA MET A 104 0.66 -13.26 -1.43
C MET A 104 -0.82 -13.67 -1.30
N ALA A 105 -1.26 -14.64 -2.09
CA ALA A 105 -2.64 -15.13 -2.08
C ALA A 105 -2.91 -16.21 -1.01
N ASP A 106 -1.87 -16.76 -0.38
CA ASP A 106 -2.02 -17.79 0.65
C ASP A 106 -2.56 -17.19 1.96
N PRO A 107 -3.80 -17.51 2.36
CA PRO A 107 -4.38 -16.98 3.59
C PRO A 107 -3.75 -17.57 4.86
N SER A 108 -2.98 -18.66 4.74
CA SER A 108 -2.26 -19.28 5.87
C SER A 108 -0.87 -18.68 6.11
N ALA A 109 -0.33 -17.96 5.13
CA ALA A 109 0.94 -17.26 5.28
C ALA A 109 0.78 -16.02 6.19
N PRO A 110 1.77 -15.71 7.04
CA PRO A 110 1.76 -14.48 7.83
C PRO A 110 1.71 -13.24 6.93
N LEU A 111 1.20 -12.12 7.48
CA LEU A 111 1.04 -10.87 6.73
C LEU A 111 2.37 -10.37 6.14
N ALA A 112 3.46 -10.39 6.90
CA ALA A 112 4.75 -9.85 6.47
C ALA A 112 5.28 -10.50 5.17
N PRO A 113 5.40 -11.84 5.04
CA PRO A 113 5.75 -12.49 3.77
C PRO A 113 4.83 -12.15 2.61
N ARG A 114 3.52 -12.04 2.85
CA ARG A 114 2.54 -11.69 1.82
C ARG A 114 2.78 -10.25 1.33
N MET A 115 3.03 -9.32 2.24
CA MET A 115 3.37 -7.93 1.93
C MET A 115 4.71 -7.83 1.18
N THR A 116 5.72 -8.60 1.58
CA THR A 116 6.99 -8.70 0.85
C THR A 116 6.75 -9.13 -0.60
N ALA A 117 5.90 -10.14 -0.84
CA ALA A 117 5.58 -10.58 -2.19
C ALA A 117 4.88 -9.49 -3.02
N VAL A 118 3.95 -8.73 -2.43
CA VAL A 118 3.33 -7.57 -3.11
C VAL A 118 4.38 -6.53 -3.49
N ASN A 119 5.28 -6.20 -2.56
CA ASN A 119 6.32 -5.20 -2.79
C ASN A 119 7.29 -5.62 -3.89
N LEU A 120 7.71 -6.89 -3.92
CA LEU A 120 8.61 -7.44 -4.94
C LEU A 120 7.97 -7.39 -6.34
N LEU A 121 6.69 -7.75 -6.47
CA LEU A 121 5.98 -7.64 -7.75
C LEU A 121 5.94 -6.19 -8.27
N ARG A 122 5.72 -5.23 -7.38
CA ARG A 122 5.72 -3.79 -7.69
C ARG A 122 7.11 -3.30 -8.09
N GLU A 123 8.13 -3.66 -7.33
CA GLU A 123 9.52 -3.25 -7.56
C GLU A 123 10.04 -3.75 -8.91
N MET A 124 9.72 -5.00 -9.27
CA MET A 124 10.04 -5.57 -10.58
C MET A 124 9.18 -5.01 -11.73
N ALA A 125 8.23 -4.10 -11.45
CA ALA A 125 7.27 -3.55 -12.41
C ALA A 125 6.52 -4.63 -13.21
N LEU A 126 6.22 -5.77 -12.57
CA LEU A 126 5.50 -6.86 -13.21
C LEU A 126 4.00 -6.56 -13.26
N PRO A 127 3.27 -7.08 -14.27
CA PRO A 127 1.83 -6.88 -14.36
C PRO A 127 1.11 -7.35 -13.09
N PRO A 128 0.34 -6.48 -12.40
CA PRO A 128 -0.32 -6.81 -11.15
C PRO A 128 -1.39 -7.89 -11.37
N PRO A 129 -1.60 -8.80 -10.40
CA PRO A 129 -2.69 -9.78 -10.46
C PRO A 129 -4.03 -9.10 -10.12
N THR A 130 -4.57 -8.32 -11.05
CA THR A 130 -5.77 -7.49 -10.86
C THR A 130 -6.97 -8.27 -10.31
N ASP A 131 -7.18 -9.51 -10.76
CA ASP A 131 -8.30 -10.35 -10.31
C ASP A 131 -8.22 -10.67 -8.82
N ILE A 132 -7.01 -10.93 -8.31
CA ILE A 132 -6.77 -11.18 -6.88
C ILE A 132 -6.99 -9.90 -6.08
N TYR A 133 -6.48 -8.77 -6.59
CA TYR A 133 -6.65 -7.46 -5.96
C TYR A 133 -8.11 -7.03 -5.86
N ILE A 134 -8.89 -7.26 -6.91
CA ILE A 134 -10.33 -7.03 -6.91
C ILE A 134 -11.03 -7.96 -5.91
N THR A 135 -10.65 -9.24 -5.89
CA THR A 135 -11.20 -10.20 -4.93
C THR A 135 -10.97 -9.75 -3.48
N TRP A 136 -9.78 -9.21 -3.17
CA TRP A 136 -9.52 -8.67 -1.84
C TRP A 136 -10.40 -7.47 -1.50
N GLN A 137 -10.77 -6.62 -2.48
CA GLN A 137 -11.73 -5.53 -2.22
C GLN A 137 -13.14 -6.05 -1.91
N ILE A 138 -13.55 -7.19 -2.47
CA ILE A 138 -14.88 -7.76 -2.21
C ILE A 138 -15.01 -8.17 -0.72
N SER A 139 -13.96 -8.79 -0.17
CA SER A 139 -13.94 -9.34 1.19
C SER A 139 -13.20 -8.47 2.21
N ARG A 140 -12.80 -7.25 1.84
CA ARG A 140 -11.94 -6.42 2.70
C ARG A 140 -12.60 -6.06 4.02
N GLU A 141 -11.78 -5.96 5.06
CA GLU A 141 -12.16 -5.33 6.32
C GLU A 141 -11.90 -3.81 6.30
N LEU A 142 -12.32 -3.12 7.37
CA LEU A 142 -12.07 -1.69 7.54
C LEU A 142 -10.56 -1.37 7.64
N LYS A 143 -9.77 -2.30 8.16
CA LYS A 143 -8.31 -2.21 8.25
C LYS A 143 -7.72 -3.46 7.60
N ASP A 144 -7.20 -3.29 6.39
CA ASP A 144 -6.68 -4.40 5.60
C ASP A 144 -5.54 -3.89 4.72
N GLU A 145 -4.30 -4.04 5.21
CA GLU A 145 -3.09 -3.51 4.57
C GLU A 145 -2.88 -4.12 3.17
N LEU A 146 -3.27 -5.38 2.98
CA LEU A 146 -3.17 -6.05 1.67
C LEU A 146 -4.20 -5.47 0.70
N ALA A 147 -5.44 -5.28 1.16
CA ALA A 147 -6.48 -4.66 0.34
C ALA A 147 -6.15 -3.19 0.02
N ASP A 148 -5.54 -2.44 0.94
CA ASP A 148 -5.12 -1.06 0.70
C ASP A 148 -4.04 -0.99 -0.39
N CYS A 149 -2.99 -1.81 -0.28
CA CYS A 149 -1.95 -1.91 -1.32
C CYS A 149 -2.53 -2.37 -2.67
N ALA A 150 -3.46 -3.32 -2.65
CA ALA A 150 -4.15 -3.80 -3.83
C ALA A 150 -4.99 -2.70 -4.50
N LEU A 151 -5.66 -1.85 -3.71
CA LEU A 151 -6.46 -0.74 -4.24
C LEU A 151 -5.58 0.31 -4.91
N GLU A 152 -4.42 0.65 -4.32
CA GLU A 152 -3.43 1.53 -4.94
C GLU A 152 -2.93 0.97 -6.28
N ALA A 153 -2.67 -0.33 -6.34
CA ALA A 153 -2.26 -1.00 -7.57
C ALA A 153 -3.37 -1.00 -8.64
N LEU A 154 -4.64 -1.17 -8.24
CA LEU A 154 -5.79 -1.06 -9.14
C LEU A 154 -5.97 0.37 -9.66
N GLU A 155 -5.77 1.39 -8.82
CA GLU A 155 -5.80 2.79 -9.24
C GLU A 155 -4.68 3.08 -10.26
N ALA A 156 -3.46 2.59 -10.00
CA ALA A 156 -2.32 2.73 -10.90
C ALA A 156 -2.50 1.98 -12.24
N ALA A 157 -3.23 0.86 -12.25
CA ALA A 157 -3.57 0.12 -13.45
C ALA A 157 -4.54 0.89 -14.38
N GLY A 158 -5.24 1.91 -13.86
CA GLY A 158 -6.09 2.80 -14.63
C GLY A 158 -7.28 2.09 -15.28
N GLU A 159 -7.58 2.45 -16.53
CA GLU A 159 -8.76 1.97 -17.25
C GLU A 159 -8.86 0.45 -17.37
N GLN A 160 -7.72 -0.26 -17.34
CA GLN A 160 -7.68 -1.72 -17.48
C GLN A 160 -8.37 -2.45 -16.32
N ALA A 161 -8.37 -1.85 -15.12
CA ALA A 161 -9.00 -2.44 -13.94
C ALA A 161 -10.51 -2.17 -13.84
N LEU A 162 -11.04 -1.19 -14.60
CA LEU A 162 -12.43 -0.72 -14.44
C LEU A 162 -13.48 -1.81 -14.65
N PRO A 163 -13.41 -2.66 -15.71
CA PRO A 163 -14.45 -3.66 -15.93
C PRO A 163 -14.58 -4.64 -14.75
N GLY A 164 -13.45 -5.10 -14.21
CA GLY A 164 -13.43 -6.01 -13.07
C GLY A 164 -13.90 -5.33 -11.78
N MET A 165 -13.52 -4.08 -11.54
CA MET A 165 -14.02 -3.32 -10.38
C MET A 165 -15.54 -3.09 -10.44
N LEU A 166 -16.09 -2.82 -11.63
CA LEU A 166 -17.53 -2.65 -11.84
C LEU A 166 -18.29 -3.96 -11.61
N GLU A 167 -17.76 -5.09 -12.08
CA GLU A 167 -18.35 -6.41 -11.83
C GLU A 167 -18.32 -6.80 -10.34
N ALA A 168 -17.27 -6.41 -9.63
CA ALA A 168 -17.09 -6.69 -8.20
C ALA A 168 -17.92 -5.78 -7.29
N LEU A 169 -18.22 -4.56 -7.70
CA LEU A 169 -18.93 -3.55 -6.90
C LEU A 169 -20.24 -4.07 -6.24
N PRO A 170 -21.17 -4.74 -6.96
CA PRO A 170 -22.39 -5.25 -6.32
C PRO A 170 -22.14 -6.45 -5.38
N GLN A 171 -20.97 -7.08 -5.43
CA GLN A 171 -20.60 -8.24 -4.62
C GLN A 171 -19.88 -7.85 -3.33
N ALA A 172 -19.25 -6.68 -3.31
CA ALA A 172 -18.50 -6.18 -2.18
C ALA A 172 -19.41 -5.78 -0.99
N GLY A 173 -18.92 -5.97 0.23
CA GLY A 173 -19.51 -5.37 1.44
C GLY A 173 -19.26 -3.86 1.52
N ASP A 174 -19.82 -3.18 2.52
CA ASP A 174 -19.78 -1.70 2.62
C ASP A 174 -18.38 -1.09 2.47
N ALA A 175 -17.38 -1.64 3.18
CA ALA A 175 -15.99 -1.17 3.10
C ALA A 175 -15.39 -1.37 1.69
N GLY A 176 -15.70 -2.51 1.06
CA GLY A 176 -15.29 -2.83 -0.31
C GLY A 176 -15.94 -1.94 -1.35
N GLN A 177 -17.24 -1.68 -1.20
CA GLN A 177 -17.96 -0.75 -2.07
C GLN A 177 -17.36 0.64 -1.97
N GLU A 178 -17.13 1.15 -0.77
CA GLU A 178 -16.52 2.47 -0.59
C GLU A 178 -15.12 2.54 -1.24
N ALA A 179 -14.30 1.51 -1.03
CA ALA A 179 -12.96 1.41 -1.62
C ALA A 179 -13.00 1.44 -3.14
N LEU A 180 -13.79 0.57 -3.77
CA LEU A 180 -13.94 0.52 -5.22
C LEU A 180 -14.48 1.84 -5.78
N LEU A 181 -15.50 2.43 -5.13
CA LEU A 181 -16.09 3.70 -5.53
C LEU A 181 -15.13 4.88 -5.37
N SER A 182 -14.20 4.82 -4.42
CA SER A 182 -13.14 5.82 -4.31
C SER A 182 -12.34 5.92 -5.62
N VAL A 183 -12.03 4.78 -6.26
CA VAL A 183 -11.32 4.73 -7.55
C VAL A 183 -12.26 5.03 -8.70
N LEU A 184 -13.41 4.34 -8.78
CA LEU A 184 -14.37 4.44 -9.89
C LEU A 184 -14.94 5.86 -10.05
N SER A 185 -15.09 6.63 -8.98
CA SER A 185 -15.55 8.03 -9.03
C SER A 185 -14.63 8.97 -9.80
N ARG A 186 -13.39 8.57 -10.10
CA ARG A 186 -12.46 9.33 -10.96
C ARG A 186 -12.79 9.19 -12.45
N TYR A 187 -13.73 8.32 -12.81
CA TYR A 187 -14.09 7.98 -14.19
C TYR A 187 -15.58 8.27 -14.45
N PRO A 188 -15.92 9.49 -14.91
CA PRO A 188 -17.30 9.84 -15.22
C PRO A 188 -17.93 8.98 -16.32
N GLY A 189 -19.23 8.74 -16.22
CA GLY A 189 -20.01 8.03 -17.25
C GLY A 189 -19.99 6.50 -17.16
N LEU A 190 -19.33 5.92 -16.14
CA LEU A 190 -19.42 4.50 -15.87
C LEU A 190 -20.81 4.11 -15.32
N GLU A 191 -21.44 3.13 -15.96
CA GLU A 191 -22.77 2.65 -15.59
C GLU A 191 -22.80 2.09 -14.17
N GLY A 192 -23.81 2.45 -13.37
CA GLY A 192 -24.03 1.94 -12.01
C GLY A 192 -23.20 2.60 -10.91
N VAL A 193 -22.16 3.36 -11.24
CA VAL A 193 -21.29 4.03 -10.24
C VAL A 193 -22.05 5.11 -9.47
N TYR A 194 -22.82 5.94 -10.18
CA TYR A 194 -23.67 6.95 -9.54
C TYR A 194 -24.68 6.32 -8.58
N GLU A 195 -25.40 5.30 -9.05
CA GLU A 195 -26.44 4.63 -8.28
C GLU A 195 -25.86 3.98 -7.00
N ALA A 196 -24.67 3.40 -7.10
CA ALA A 196 -23.97 2.82 -5.96
C ALA A 196 -23.47 3.90 -4.97
N LEU A 197 -22.87 4.99 -5.46
CA LEU A 197 -22.41 6.10 -4.60
C LEU A 197 -23.55 6.78 -3.85
N ILE A 198 -24.66 7.06 -4.53
CA ILE A 198 -25.83 7.69 -3.91
C ILE A 198 -26.45 6.79 -2.85
N LYS A 199 -26.57 5.50 -3.12
CA LYS A 199 -27.05 4.52 -2.13
C LYS A 199 -26.13 4.51 -0.91
N LEU A 200 -24.81 4.48 -1.10
CA LEU A 200 -23.85 4.47 0.00
C LEU A 200 -23.89 5.78 0.80
N PHE A 201 -24.04 6.94 0.12
CA PHE A 201 -24.16 8.26 0.76
C PHE A 201 -25.41 8.39 1.65
N ASP A 202 -26.50 7.73 1.29
CA ASP A 202 -27.71 7.66 2.10
C ASP A 202 -27.53 6.74 3.32
N LEU A 203 -26.91 5.58 3.12
CA LEU A 203 -26.76 4.54 4.16
C LEU A 203 -25.64 4.81 5.16
N ALA A 204 -24.63 5.63 4.81
CA ALA A 204 -23.45 5.88 5.64
C ALA A 204 -23.26 7.37 6.00
N PRO A 205 -24.09 7.96 6.88
CA PRO A 205 -23.94 9.36 7.31
C PRO A 205 -22.57 9.68 7.92
N SER A 206 -21.93 8.73 8.60
CA SER A 206 -20.59 8.90 9.18
C SER A 206 -19.47 8.97 8.13
N ARG A 207 -19.77 8.67 6.87
CA ARG A 207 -18.84 8.76 5.73
C ARG A 207 -19.19 9.92 4.80
N THR A 208 -20.07 10.83 5.23
CA THR A 208 -20.54 11.98 4.44
C THR A 208 -19.41 12.76 3.74
N PRO A 209 -18.29 13.12 4.40
CA PRO A 209 -17.24 13.92 3.77
C PRO A 209 -16.62 13.22 2.57
N SER A 210 -16.18 11.97 2.75
CA SER A 210 -15.52 11.19 1.71
C SER A 210 -16.46 10.92 0.54
N LEU A 211 -17.72 10.56 0.83
CA LEU A 211 -18.71 10.25 -0.20
C LEU A 211 -19.17 11.51 -0.96
N ALA A 212 -19.26 12.67 -0.29
CA ALA A 212 -19.50 13.96 -0.94
C ALA A 212 -18.37 14.28 -1.93
N ALA A 213 -17.12 14.13 -1.52
CA ALA A 213 -15.96 14.32 -2.38
C ALA A 213 -15.99 13.37 -3.59
N TYR A 214 -16.42 12.12 -3.42
CA TYR A 214 -16.56 11.16 -4.53
C TYR A 214 -17.67 11.57 -5.50
N LEU A 215 -18.82 12.04 -5.00
CA LEU A 215 -19.92 12.53 -5.83
C LEU A 215 -19.53 13.79 -6.62
N GLY A 216 -18.86 14.75 -5.98
CA GLY A 216 -18.34 15.94 -6.66
C GLY A 216 -17.35 15.58 -7.76
N ARG A 217 -16.42 14.65 -7.47
CA ARG A 217 -15.43 14.14 -8.44
C ARG A 217 -16.08 13.40 -9.62
N LEU A 218 -17.12 12.62 -9.37
CA LEU A 218 -17.85 11.89 -10.42
C LEU A 218 -18.47 12.86 -11.44
N GLY A 219 -18.85 14.07 -10.99
CA GLY A 219 -19.37 15.12 -11.88
C GLY A 219 -20.83 14.92 -12.29
N ASP A 220 -21.60 14.08 -11.59
CA ASP A 220 -23.00 13.81 -11.92
C ASP A 220 -23.96 14.73 -11.15
N GLU A 221 -24.50 15.74 -11.85
CA GLU A 221 -25.41 16.76 -11.29
C GLU A 221 -26.66 16.16 -10.61
N ARG A 222 -27.03 14.91 -10.93
CA ARG A 222 -28.14 14.22 -10.26
C ARG A 222 -27.89 14.09 -8.74
N ALA A 223 -26.65 14.24 -8.27
CA ALA A 223 -26.32 14.21 -6.84
C ALA A 223 -26.72 15.50 -6.08
N LEU A 224 -26.90 16.62 -6.77
CA LEU A 224 -27.15 17.93 -6.17
C LEU A 224 -28.30 17.95 -5.15
N PRO A 225 -29.50 17.37 -5.42
CA PRO A 225 -30.60 17.41 -4.46
C PRO A 225 -30.26 16.75 -3.12
N MET A 226 -29.53 15.62 -3.14
CA MET A 226 -29.15 14.90 -1.92
C MET A 226 -28.02 15.59 -1.17
N LEU A 227 -27.02 16.09 -1.89
CA LEU A 227 -25.92 16.87 -1.29
C LEU A 227 -26.46 18.13 -0.60
N ILE A 228 -27.32 18.89 -1.27
CA ILE A 228 -27.95 20.10 -0.72
C ILE A 228 -28.83 19.74 0.49
N ALA A 229 -29.59 18.64 0.43
CA ALA A 229 -30.41 18.20 1.55
C ALA A 229 -29.56 17.84 2.78
N ARG A 230 -28.46 17.11 2.60
CA ARG A 230 -27.52 16.76 3.68
C ARG A 230 -26.81 18.01 4.22
N ALA A 231 -26.41 18.95 3.35
CA ALA A 231 -25.78 20.20 3.78
C ALA A 231 -26.68 21.07 4.66
N LYS A 232 -28.01 20.96 4.51
CA LYS A 232 -29.00 21.65 5.37
C LYS A 232 -29.23 21.00 6.73
N ASP A 233 -28.71 19.80 6.97
CA ASP A 233 -28.88 19.12 8.25
C ASP A 233 -28.14 19.90 9.34
N PRO A 234 -28.85 20.40 10.38
CA PRO A 234 -28.21 21.19 11.44
C PRO A 234 -27.21 20.40 12.28
N ASN A 235 -27.21 19.05 12.20
CA ASN A 235 -26.29 18.19 12.96
C ASN A 235 -24.95 17.96 12.24
N ILE A 236 -24.81 18.39 10.99
CA ILE A 236 -23.54 18.32 10.27
C ILE A 236 -22.61 19.41 10.81
N ASP A 237 -21.41 19.01 11.21
CA ASP A 237 -20.35 19.91 11.69
C ASP A 237 -19.74 20.75 10.55
N TYR A 238 -18.91 21.71 10.91
CA TYR A 238 -18.31 22.62 9.92
C TYR A 238 -17.43 21.92 8.90
N LEU A 239 -16.62 20.93 9.30
CA LEU A 239 -15.67 20.28 8.40
C LEU A 239 -16.41 19.43 7.37
N ASP A 240 -17.40 18.66 7.81
CA ASP A 240 -18.28 17.87 6.95
C ASP A 240 -19.08 18.76 5.99
N TYR A 241 -19.54 19.92 6.47
CA TYR A 241 -20.23 20.90 5.64
C TYR A 241 -19.33 21.47 4.53
N ILE A 242 -18.04 21.72 4.79
CA ILE A 242 -17.12 22.23 3.76
C ILE A 242 -16.95 21.24 2.61
N GLU A 243 -16.87 19.94 2.89
CA GLU A 243 -16.81 18.91 1.85
C GLU A 243 -18.10 18.84 1.03
N LEU A 244 -19.26 18.93 1.69
CA LEU A 244 -20.56 19.01 1.00
C LEU A 244 -20.67 20.25 0.12
N ARG A 245 -20.26 21.41 0.63
CA ARG A 245 -20.24 22.67 -0.10
C ARG A 245 -19.32 22.57 -1.33
N SER A 246 -18.10 22.06 -1.15
CA SER A 246 -17.14 21.83 -2.24
C SER A 246 -17.74 20.94 -3.33
N ALA A 247 -18.37 19.83 -2.94
CA ALA A 247 -19.05 18.94 -3.87
C ALA A 247 -20.21 19.63 -4.62
N ILE A 248 -21.08 20.35 -3.92
CA ILE A 248 -22.21 21.08 -4.51
C ILE A 248 -21.72 22.12 -5.53
N GLU A 249 -20.74 22.95 -5.15
CA GLU A 249 -20.18 23.99 -6.02
C GLU A 249 -19.46 23.38 -7.23
N SER A 250 -18.75 22.26 -7.06
CA SER A 250 -18.08 21.55 -8.17
C SER A 250 -19.06 21.02 -9.22
N LEU A 251 -20.29 20.70 -8.80
CA LEU A 251 -21.40 20.27 -9.66
C LEU A 251 -22.23 21.46 -10.19
N GLY A 252 -21.79 22.70 -9.97
CA GLY A 252 -22.49 23.92 -10.41
C GLY A 252 -23.72 24.30 -9.58
N GLY A 253 -23.91 23.68 -8.41
CA GLY A 253 -24.96 24.02 -7.48
C GLY A 253 -24.59 25.16 -6.54
N GLU A 254 -25.61 25.68 -5.84
CA GLU A 254 -25.46 26.68 -4.79
C GLU A 254 -25.61 26.01 -3.42
N ALA A 255 -24.55 26.05 -2.62
CA ALA A 255 -24.57 25.48 -1.27
C ALA A 255 -25.44 26.33 -0.32
N PRO A 256 -26.20 25.71 0.60
CA PRO A 256 -27.04 26.44 1.54
C PRO A 256 -26.20 27.21 2.56
N GLU A 257 -26.50 28.48 2.77
CA GLU A 257 -25.84 29.27 3.82
C GLU A 257 -26.08 28.65 5.21
N ARG A 258 -25.01 28.54 6.02
CA ARG A 258 -25.03 28.02 7.39
C ARG A 258 -24.12 28.82 8.31
N GLU A 259 -24.52 28.90 9.57
CA GLU A 259 -23.75 29.52 10.66
C GLU A 259 -23.20 28.43 11.60
N PHE A 260 -21.92 28.53 11.97
CA PHE A 260 -21.18 27.53 12.76
C PHE A 260 -20.51 28.16 14.01
N GLY A 261 -21.16 29.16 14.60
CA GLY A 261 -20.53 30.07 15.58
C GLY A 261 -19.82 29.42 16.78
N GLU A 262 -20.31 28.29 17.28
CA GLU A 262 -19.70 27.53 18.40
C GLU A 262 -19.07 26.19 17.95
N ASP A 263 -18.90 25.98 16.65
CA ASP A 263 -18.33 24.75 16.10
C ASP A 263 -16.80 24.70 16.31
N PRO A 264 -16.25 23.64 16.94
CA PRO A 264 -14.81 23.55 17.21
C PRO A 264 -13.92 23.60 15.95
N GLY A 265 -14.39 23.01 14.84
CA GLY A 265 -13.67 23.03 13.56
C GLY A 265 -13.64 24.43 12.94
N TYR A 266 -14.76 25.16 13.04
CA TYR A 266 -14.85 26.56 12.62
C TYR A 266 -13.93 27.46 13.46
N GLU A 267 -13.92 27.31 14.78
CA GLU A 267 -13.06 28.11 15.67
C GLU A 267 -11.57 27.85 15.42
N ALA A 268 -11.17 26.60 15.21
CA ALA A 268 -9.77 26.23 14.94
C ALA A 268 -9.24 26.89 13.66
N LEU A 269 -10.06 26.91 12.59
CA LEU A 269 -9.70 27.56 11.32
C LEU A 269 -9.69 29.08 11.42
N ARG A 270 -10.64 29.68 12.14
CA ARG A 270 -10.67 31.13 12.38
C ARG A 270 -9.44 31.62 13.18
N ASN A 271 -8.90 30.79 14.06
CA ASN A 271 -7.74 31.13 14.90
C ASN A 271 -6.38 30.87 14.21
N THR A 272 -6.37 30.33 12.98
CA THR A 272 -5.16 30.09 12.19
C THR A 272 -4.91 31.13 11.07
N GLU A 273 -5.86 32.04 10.86
CA GLU A 273 -5.73 33.25 10.00
C GLU A 273 -5.25 34.47 10.80
#